data_AF-A0A1H5GE80-F1
#
_entry.id   AF-A0A1H5GE80-F1
#
_cell.length_a   1.000
_cell.length_b   1.000
_cell.length_c   1.000
_cell.angle_alpha   90.00
_cell.angle_beta   90.00
_cell.angle_gamma   90.00
#
_symmetry.space_group_name_H-M   'P 1'
#
loop_
_entity.id
_entity.type
_entity.pdbx_description
1 polymer ?
#
loop_
_entity_poly.entity_id
_entity_poly.type
_entity_poly.pdbx_seq_one_letter_code
_entity_poly.pdbx_strand_id
1 'polypeptide(L)'
;MGNRRRGIGPALLARFYSELLDWPVVHEESGAAVVAPPQEAVYIVFQEASGYRPPTWPPAVGEQREMTHLDFQVADLDAAVGEAVALGARFAPDQPQDHVRVLFDPAGHPFCLCRDDG
;
A
#
# COMPACT_ATOMS: atom_id res chain seq x y z
N MET A 1 -28.93 -14.13 2.49
CA MET A 1 -27.65 -14.08 3.23
C MET A 1 -26.52 -14.04 2.21
N GLY A 2 -26.27 -12.88 1.60
CA GLY A 2 -25.32 -12.74 0.49
C GLY A 2 -23.90 -12.64 1.03
N ASN A 3 -23.02 -13.51 0.56
CA ASN A 3 -21.59 -13.52 0.87
C ASN A 3 -20.97 -12.17 0.44
N ARG A 4 -20.76 -11.25 1.40
CA ARG A 4 -19.93 -10.07 1.19
C ARG A 4 -18.50 -10.58 0.99
N ARG A 5 -18.04 -10.69 -0.26
CA ARG A 5 -16.60 -10.64 -0.53
C ARG A 5 -16.10 -9.39 0.20
N ARG A 6 -15.11 -9.50 1.08
CA ARG A 6 -14.43 -8.31 1.64
C ARG A 6 -13.87 -7.57 0.43
N GLY A 7 -14.60 -6.56 -0.05
CA GLY A 7 -14.28 -5.84 -1.27
C GLY A 7 -13.05 -4.98 -1.04
N ILE A 8 -12.17 -4.95 -2.04
CA ILE A 8 -11.06 -4.01 -2.11
C ILE A 8 -11.67 -2.60 -2.12
N GLY A 9 -11.60 -1.90 -0.99
CA GLY A 9 -12.20 -0.59 -0.82
C GLY A 9 -11.34 0.31 0.09
N PRO A 10 -11.62 1.62 0.15
CA PRO A 10 -10.79 2.60 0.86
C PRO A 10 -10.47 2.21 2.32
N ALA A 11 -11.45 1.62 3.02
CA ALA A 11 -11.29 1.14 4.39
C ALA A 11 -10.24 0.02 4.55
N LEU A 12 -10.06 -0.83 3.53
CA LEU A 12 -9.06 -1.90 3.57
C LEU A 12 -7.65 -1.31 3.42
N LEU A 13 -7.47 -0.35 2.51
CA LEU A 13 -6.20 0.33 2.32
C LEU A 13 -5.82 1.18 3.52
N ALA A 14 -6.77 1.93 4.08
CA ALA A 14 -6.52 2.73 5.29
C ALA A 14 -6.09 1.87 6.48
N ARG A 15 -6.68 0.69 6.69
CA ARG A 15 -6.24 -0.26 7.73
C ARG A 15 -4.85 -0.80 7.45
N PHE A 16 -4.58 -1.21 6.20
CA PHE A 16 -3.26 -1.67 5.79
C PHE A 16 -2.16 -0.64 6.09
N TYR A 17 -2.34 0.62 5.64
CA TYR A 17 -1.34 1.67 5.88
C TYR A 17 -1.30 2.16 7.33
N SER A 18 -2.44 2.13 8.05
CA SER A 18 -2.46 2.45 9.48
C SER A 18 -1.62 1.45 10.29
N GLU A 19 -1.80 0.15 10.07
CA GLU A 19 -1.07 -0.90 10.78
C GLU A 19 0.40 -0.97 10.33
N LEU A 20 0.68 -0.77 9.04
CA LEU A 20 2.04 -0.77 8.51
C LEU A 20 2.89 0.40 9.04
N LEU A 21 2.30 1.59 9.19
CA LEU A 21 3.03 2.81 9.54
C LEU A 21 2.92 3.18 11.03
N ASP A 22 2.10 2.45 11.79
CA ASP A 22 1.67 2.83 13.14
C ASP A 22 1.04 4.23 13.18
N TRP A 23 0.25 4.56 12.15
CA TRP A 23 -0.44 5.85 12.01
C TRP A 23 -1.94 5.68 12.25
N PRO A 24 -2.61 6.55 13.03
CA PRO A 24 -4.06 6.45 13.20
C PRO A 24 -4.82 6.74 11.90
N VAL A 25 -5.93 6.01 11.70
CA VAL A 25 -6.99 6.44 10.77
C VAL A 25 -7.69 7.64 11.40
N VAL A 26 -7.58 8.81 10.77
CA VAL A 26 -8.13 10.07 11.31
C VAL A 26 -9.49 10.44 10.70
N HIS A 27 -9.86 9.85 9.57
CA HIS A 27 -11.15 10.04 8.90
C HIS A 27 -11.52 8.80 8.08
N GLU A 28 -12.79 8.38 8.11
CA GLU A 28 -13.34 7.30 7.30
C GLU A 28 -14.80 7.60 6.94
N GLU A 29 -15.13 7.54 5.66
CA GLU A 29 -16.49 7.73 5.14
C GLU A 29 -16.76 6.81 3.93
N SER A 30 -18.00 6.83 3.42
CA SER A 30 -18.35 6.04 2.25
C SER A 30 -17.55 6.50 1.03
N GLY A 31 -16.57 5.70 0.61
CA GLY A 31 -15.75 5.96 -0.58
C GLY A 31 -14.44 6.72 -0.29
N ALA A 32 -14.12 7.07 0.97
CA ALA A 32 -12.85 7.71 1.30
C ALA A 32 -12.34 7.39 2.71
N ALA A 33 -11.03 7.44 2.90
CA ALA A 33 -10.38 7.29 4.20
C ALA A 33 -9.04 8.03 4.26
N VAL A 34 -8.61 8.44 5.45
CA VAL A 34 -7.38 9.20 5.68
C VAL A 34 -6.57 8.62 6.83
N VAL A 35 -5.26 8.44 6.60
CA VAL A 35 -4.27 8.06 7.62
C VAL A 35 -3.25 9.20 7.75
N ALA A 36 -2.87 9.55 8.98
CA ALA A 36 -1.95 10.66 9.25
C ALA A 36 -0.96 10.29 10.38
N PRO A 37 0.31 10.75 10.34
CA PRO A 37 1.22 10.58 11.45
C PRO A 37 0.75 11.40 12.67
N PRO A 38 1.27 11.09 13.86
CA PRO A 38 0.99 11.85 15.07
C PRO A 38 1.43 13.33 15.02
N GLN A 39 2.25 13.74 14.03
CA GLN A 39 2.66 15.13 13.80
C GLN A 39 1.99 15.68 12.52
N GLU A 40 1.43 16.88 12.62
CA GLU A 40 0.26 17.38 11.86
C GLU A 40 0.40 17.62 10.34
N ALA A 41 1.50 17.22 9.69
CA ALA A 41 1.83 17.73 8.34
C ALA A 41 1.73 16.73 7.17
N VAL A 42 1.49 15.43 7.39
CA VAL A 42 1.43 14.43 6.30
C VAL A 42 0.11 13.67 6.35
N TYR A 43 -0.53 13.42 5.20
CA TYR A 43 -1.77 12.66 5.11
C TYR A 43 -1.67 11.72 3.92
N ILE A 44 -2.10 10.47 4.09
CA ILE A 44 -2.39 9.55 2.98
C ILE A 44 -3.90 9.45 2.87
N VAL A 45 -4.43 9.85 1.71
CA VAL A 45 -5.87 9.90 1.43
C VAL A 45 -6.20 8.84 0.38
N PHE A 46 -7.13 7.96 0.72
CA PHE A 46 -7.65 6.92 -0.17
C PHE A 46 -9.04 7.30 -0.63
N GLN A 47 -9.28 7.24 -1.95
CA GLN A 47 -10.57 7.56 -2.54
C GLN A 47 -10.98 6.46 -3.52
N GLU A 48 -12.27 6.15 -3.56
CA GLU A 48 -12.83 5.24 -4.55
C GLU A 48 -12.70 5.84 -5.96
N ALA A 49 -12.21 5.03 -6.90
CA ALA A 49 -12.04 5.41 -8.29
C ALA A 49 -12.83 4.46 -9.21
N SER A 50 -13.92 4.96 -9.79
CA SER A 50 -14.74 4.18 -10.72
C SER A 50 -13.93 3.76 -11.94
N GLY A 51 -13.97 2.48 -12.30
CA GLY A 51 -13.20 1.92 -13.42
C GLY A 51 -11.73 1.65 -13.14
N TYR A 52 -11.31 1.70 -11.87
CA TYR A 52 -9.94 1.39 -11.48
C TYR A 52 -9.49 0.01 -11.96
N ARG A 53 -8.31 -0.01 -12.58
CA ARG A 53 -7.54 -1.23 -12.90
C ARG A 53 -6.23 -1.16 -12.11
N PRO A 54 -5.79 -2.25 -11.46
CA PRO A 54 -4.49 -2.26 -10.80
C PRO A 54 -3.36 -1.91 -11.78
N PRO A 55 -2.37 -1.10 -11.36
CA PRO A 55 -1.16 -0.90 -12.16
C PRO A 55 -0.38 -2.20 -12.30
N THR A 56 0.46 -2.26 -13.33
CA THR A 56 1.41 -3.37 -13.53
C THR A 56 2.80 -2.96 -13.04
N TRP A 57 3.52 -3.93 -12.49
CA TRP A 57 4.94 -3.79 -12.18
C TRP A 57 5.71 -4.95 -12.81
N PRO A 58 6.77 -4.68 -13.60
CA PRO A 58 7.22 -3.36 -14.06
C PRO A 58 6.21 -2.65 -14.98
N PRO A 59 6.32 -1.32 -15.19
CA PRO A 59 5.41 -0.61 -16.09
C PRO A 59 5.45 -1.13 -17.53
N ALA A 60 4.28 -1.45 -18.09
CA ALA A 60 4.12 -1.92 -19.47
C ALA A 60 3.35 -0.91 -20.35
N VAL A 61 3.66 -0.87 -21.65
CA VAL A 61 2.96 -0.01 -22.62
C VAL A 61 1.50 -0.46 -22.76
N GLY A 62 0.57 0.49 -22.64
CA GLY A 62 -0.87 0.23 -22.78
C GLY A 62 -1.55 -0.31 -21.52
N GLU A 63 -0.78 -0.60 -20.47
CA GLU A 63 -1.30 -0.98 -19.16
C GLU A 63 -1.40 0.22 -18.22
N GLN A 64 -2.19 0.07 -17.16
CA GLN A 64 -2.26 1.09 -16.11
C GLN A 64 -0.87 1.26 -15.49
N ARG A 65 -0.42 2.52 -15.39
CA ARG A 65 0.83 2.88 -14.74
C ARG A 65 0.61 3.20 -13.27
N GLU A 66 1.70 3.13 -12.51
CA GLU A 66 1.75 3.61 -11.15
C GLU A 66 1.35 5.09 -11.05
N MET A 67 0.42 5.36 -10.14
CA MET A 67 -0.14 6.70 -9.89
C MET A 67 0.52 7.36 -8.68
N THR A 68 1.20 6.58 -7.83
CA THR A 68 1.90 7.01 -6.61
C THR A 68 3.01 6.01 -6.31
N HIS A 69 4.16 6.51 -5.85
CA HIS A 69 5.28 5.70 -5.37
C HIS A 69 5.51 6.04 -3.90
N LEU A 70 5.37 5.03 -3.03
CA LEU A 70 5.60 5.16 -1.59
C LEU A 70 6.80 4.31 -1.20
N ASP A 71 7.82 4.95 -0.65
CA ASP A 71 9.03 4.33 -0.14
C ASP A 71 9.02 4.42 1.39
N PHE A 72 9.01 3.27 2.06
CA PHE A 72 9.06 3.19 3.51
C PHE A 72 10.41 2.68 3.96
N GLN A 73 11.17 3.53 4.65
CA GLN A 73 12.45 3.15 5.22
C GLN A 73 12.23 2.23 6.43
N VAL A 74 12.86 1.05 6.42
CA VAL A 74 12.77 0.04 7.48
C VAL A 74 14.15 -0.42 7.91
N ALA A 75 14.26 -0.89 9.16
CA ALA A 75 15.51 -1.41 9.70
C ALA A 75 15.82 -2.84 9.20
N ASP A 76 14.79 -3.66 9.00
CA ASP A 76 14.90 -5.07 8.58
C ASP A 76 13.87 -5.35 7.48
N LEU A 77 14.35 -5.67 6.28
CA LEU A 77 13.50 -5.95 5.13
C LEU A 77 12.71 -7.25 5.26
N ASP A 78 13.30 -8.30 5.82
CA ASP A 78 12.65 -9.61 5.88
C ASP A 78 11.53 -9.59 6.92
N ALA A 79 11.78 -8.95 8.07
CA ALA A 79 10.76 -8.72 9.09
C ALA A 79 9.61 -7.86 8.53
N ALA A 80 9.93 -6.72 7.92
CA ALA A 80 8.93 -5.81 7.39
C ALA A 80 8.13 -6.40 6.21
N VAL A 81 8.76 -7.20 5.35
CA VAL A 81 8.05 -7.98 4.31
C VAL A 81 7.09 -8.98 4.96
N GLY A 82 7.53 -9.70 5.99
CA GLY A 82 6.69 -10.65 6.73
C GLY A 82 5.44 -9.99 7.32
N GLU A 83 5.61 -8.83 7.95
CA GLU A 83 4.52 -8.02 8.49
C GLU A 83 3.56 -7.54 7.38
N ALA A 84 4.08 -6.93 6.32
CA ALA A 84 3.27 -6.44 5.21
C ALA A 84 2.47 -7.57 4.54
N VAL A 85 3.08 -8.74 4.33
CA VAL A 85 2.40 -9.92 3.76
C VAL A 85 1.32 -10.46 4.70
N ALA A 86 1.56 -10.47 6.02
CA ALA A 86 0.55 -10.84 7.01
C ALA A 86 -0.67 -9.90 6.99
N LEU A 87 -0.46 -8.62 6.66
CA LEU A 87 -1.51 -7.62 6.46
C LEU A 87 -2.22 -7.70 5.09
N GLY A 88 -1.77 -8.59 4.20
CA GLY A 88 -2.41 -8.85 2.91
C GLY A 88 -1.68 -8.25 1.71
N ALA A 89 -0.47 -7.72 1.88
CA ALA A 89 0.38 -7.38 0.75
C ALA A 89 0.82 -8.64 -0.02
N ARG A 90 1.13 -8.46 -1.31
CA ARG A 90 1.68 -9.52 -2.16
C ARG A 90 3.05 -9.13 -2.65
N PHE A 91 4.00 -10.05 -2.59
CA PHE A 91 5.35 -9.82 -3.09
C PHE A 91 5.35 -9.65 -4.62
N ALA A 92 6.05 -8.63 -5.13
CA ALA A 92 6.22 -8.49 -6.57
C ALA A 92 7.26 -9.51 -7.08
N PRO A 93 7.05 -10.15 -8.25
CA PRO A 93 8.01 -11.10 -8.79
C PRO A 93 9.32 -10.43 -9.22
N ASP A 94 9.23 -9.21 -9.74
CA ASP A 94 10.37 -8.44 -10.22
C ASP A 94 10.89 -7.47 -9.16
N GLN A 95 12.11 -7.71 -8.68
CA GLN A 95 12.77 -6.94 -7.63
C GLN A 95 14.01 -6.22 -8.20
N PRO A 96 14.07 -4.88 -8.18
CA PRO A 96 15.10 -4.13 -8.91
C PRO A 96 16.43 -3.99 -8.15
N GLN A 97 16.42 -4.05 -6.82
CA GLN A 97 17.57 -3.71 -5.96
C GLN A 97 17.60 -4.57 -4.69
N ASP A 98 18.80 -4.86 -4.16
CA ASP A 98 18.97 -5.77 -3.01
C ASP A 98 18.47 -5.19 -1.68
N HIS A 99 18.53 -3.86 -1.49
CA HIS A 99 18.06 -3.14 -0.30
C HIS A 99 16.61 -2.65 -0.41
N VAL A 100 15.90 -3.04 -1.48
CA VAL A 100 14.51 -2.69 -1.72
C VAL A 100 13.68 -3.96 -1.84
N ARG A 101 12.44 -3.91 -1.36
CA ARG A 101 11.41 -4.92 -1.60
C ARG A 101 10.17 -4.25 -2.15
N VAL A 102 9.81 -4.56 -3.39
CA VAL A 102 8.59 -4.12 -4.05
C VAL A 102 7.46 -5.08 -3.69
N LEU A 103 6.38 -4.54 -3.15
CA LEU A 103 5.16 -5.27 -2.85
C LEU A 103 3.96 -4.57 -3.46
N PHE A 104 2.85 -5.30 -3.57
CA PHE A 104 1.56 -4.76 -3.89
C PHE A 104 0.69 -4.72 -2.64
N ASP A 105 0.04 -3.59 -2.38
CA ASP A 105 -1.03 -3.52 -1.38
C ASP A 105 -2.26 -4.38 -1.81
N PRO A 106 -3.29 -4.51 -0.96
CA PRO A 106 -4.48 -5.31 -1.30
C PRO A 106 -5.25 -4.84 -2.55
N ALA A 107 -5.07 -3.59 -3.00
CA ALA A 107 -5.67 -3.07 -4.23
C ALA A 107 -4.77 -3.23 -5.46
N GLY A 108 -3.50 -3.59 -5.27
CA GLY A 108 -2.53 -3.77 -6.34
C GLY A 108 -1.66 -2.55 -6.60
N HIS A 109 -1.65 -1.54 -5.73
CA HIS A 109 -0.69 -0.43 -5.85
C HIS A 109 0.71 -0.92 -5.44
N PRO A 110 1.75 -0.68 -6.25
CA PRO A 110 3.11 -0.97 -5.85
C PRO A 110 3.55 0.01 -4.76
N PHE A 111 4.28 -0.50 -3.79
CA PHE A 111 5.03 0.27 -2.81
C PHE A 111 6.34 -0.44 -2.48
N CYS A 112 7.29 0.30 -1.93
CA CYS A 112 8.61 -0.21 -1.59
C CYS A 112 8.85 -0.17 -0.08
N LEU A 113 9.44 -1.24 0.43
CA LEU A 113 10.18 -1.22 1.69
C LEU A 113 11.66 -1.07 1.34
N CYS A 114 12.32 -0.09 1.94
CA CYS A 114 13.71 0.25 1.64
C CYS A 114 14.52 0.16 2.93
N ARG A 115 15.68 -0.47 2.89
CA ARG A 115 16.66 -0.31 3.95
C ARG A 115 17.59 0.84 3.58
N ASP A 116 17.87 1.70 4.53
CA ASP A 116 18.92 2.71 4.39
C ASP A 116 20.27 2.04 4.61
N ASP A 117 21.10 2.02 3.57
CA ASP A 117 22.43 1.42 3.61
C ASP A 117 23.49 2.40 4.16
N GLY A 118 23.09 3.64 4.51
CA GLY A 118 23.95 4.69 5.07
C GLY A 118 24.45 5.70 4.04
#